data_AF-A0A0R1H0V7-F1
#
_entry.id   AF-A0A0R1H0V7-F1
#
_cell.length_a   1.000
_cell.length_b   1.000
_cell.length_c   1.000
_cell.angle_alpha   90.00
_cell.angle_beta   90.00
_cell.angle_gamma   90.00
#
_symmetry.space_group_name_H-M   'P 1'
#
loop_
_entity.id
_entity.type
_entity.pdbx_description
1 polymer ?
#
loop_
_entity_poly.entity_id
_entity_poly.type
_entity_poly.pdbx_seq_one_letter_code
_entity_poly.pdbx_strand_id
1 'polypeptide(L)'
;MIFKALPTARKPVAVHTVLTTFVQELVDWGLKNCYYAIGTLQCQMRLYADSYQSCQWLVKHETMIKDQPCFFTDHLAGYFCDKLQISEMDNLFDYFYEQVVNMDTEEMVAVADALYRTNFNLKQAADQLYFHRNTLLYKLQDYEQTLKLDIRGSMVGKFMFFLFCDLLKKTL
;
A
#
# COMPACT_ATOMS: atom_id res chain seq x y z
N MET A 1 -10.81 -21.56 6.03
CA MET A 1 -9.59 -20.96 6.61
C MET A 1 -8.54 -22.06 6.73
N ILE A 2 -7.35 -21.85 6.19
CA ILE A 2 -6.25 -22.82 6.19
C ILE A 2 -5.10 -22.22 7.01
N PHE A 3 -4.54 -22.99 7.93
CA PHE A 3 -3.35 -22.59 8.70
C PHE A 3 -2.16 -23.43 8.29
N LYS A 4 -1.03 -22.78 8.04
CA LYS A 4 0.23 -23.44 7.69
C LYS A 4 1.29 -23.10 8.74
N ALA A 5 1.76 -24.12 9.46
CA ALA A 5 2.92 -23.97 10.31
C ALA A 5 4.16 -23.71 9.45
N LEU A 6 4.94 -22.70 9.81
CA LEU A 6 6.19 -22.37 9.14
C LEU A 6 7.37 -23.02 9.88
N PRO A 7 8.41 -23.49 9.16
CA PRO A 7 9.62 -24.01 9.80
C PRO A 7 10.28 -22.93 10.66
N THR A 8 10.63 -23.26 11.89
CA THR A 8 11.39 -22.40 12.81
C THR A 8 12.77 -22.09 12.21
N ALA A 9 13.15 -20.81 12.14
CA ALA A 9 14.43 -20.28 11.61
C ALA A 9 14.53 -20.05 10.09
N ARG A 10 13.68 -19.18 9.53
CA ARG A 10 13.89 -18.62 8.19
C ARG A 10 13.87 -17.08 8.20
N LYS A 11 14.76 -16.47 7.40
CA LYS A 11 14.74 -15.01 7.11
C LYS A 11 13.40 -14.65 6.43
N PRO A 12 12.88 -13.41 6.56
CA PRO A 12 11.58 -13.00 6.00
C PRO A 12 11.38 -13.31 4.51
N VAL A 13 12.44 -13.15 3.70
CA VAL A 13 12.44 -13.46 2.25
C VAL A 13 12.07 -14.93 1.98
N ALA A 14 12.46 -15.84 2.86
CA ALA A 14 12.17 -17.25 2.69
C ALA A 14 10.73 -17.63 3.13
N VAL A 15 9.97 -16.72 3.73
CA VAL A 15 8.57 -16.98 4.13
C VAL A 15 7.60 -16.72 2.98
N HIS A 16 7.74 -15.62 2.25
CA HIS A 16 6.93 -15.36 1.04
C HIS A 16 7.06 -16.51 0.05
N THR A 17 8.28 -16.96 -0.23
CA THR A 17 8.51 -18.10 -1.13
C THR A 17 7.79 -19.36 -0.65
N VAL A 18 7.88 -19.70 0.65
CA VAL A 18 7.21 -20.89 1.20
C VAL A 18 5.70 -20.81 1.05
N LEU A 19 5.11 -19.66 1.32
CA LEU A 19 3.66 -19.47 1.23
C LEU A 19 3.18 -19.43 -0.22
N THR A 20 3.96 -18.82 -1.12
CA THR A 20 3.68 -18.88 -2.57
C THR A 20 3.72 -20.31 -3.08
N THR A 21 4.75 -21.09 -2.72
CA THR A 21 4.83 -22.52 -3.07
C THR A 21 3.63 -23.28 -2.51
N PHE A 22 3.24 -23.02 -1.27
CA PHE A 22 2.08 -23.67 -0.66
C PHE A 22 0.77 -23.33 -1.38
N VAL A 23 0.57 -22.08 -1.81
CA VAL A 23 -0.60 -21.70 -2.62
C VAL A 23 -0.58 -22.43 -3.96
N GLN A 24 0.58 -22.54 -4.62
CA GLN A 24 0.71 -23.28 -5.87
C GLN A 24 0.36 -24.77 -5.68
N GLU A 25 0.83 -25.41 -4.59
CA GLU A 25 0.45 -26.79 -4.26
C GLU A 25 -1.07 -26.95 -4.11
N LEU A 26 -1.75 -25.99 -3.47
CA LEU A 26 -3.21 -26.01 -3.34
C LEU A 26 -3.92 -25.91 -4.70
N VAL A 27 -3.42 -25.03 -5.58
CA VAL A 27 -3.94 -24.89 -6.95
C VAL A 27 -3.76 -26.20 -7.72
N ASP A 28 -2.57 -26.80 -7.64
CA ASP A 28 -2.25 -28.07 -8.30
C ASP A 28 -3.09 -29.24 -7.76
N TRP A 29 -3.48 -29.19 -6.48
CA TRP A 29 -4.41 -30.15 -5.86
C TRP A 29 -5.88 -29.91 -6.20
N GLY A 30 -6.18 -28.91 -7.04
CA GLY A 30 -7.51 -28.68 -7.59
C GLY A 30 -8.29 -27.52 -6.98
N LEU A 31 -7.70 -26.76 -6.04
CA LEU A 31 -8.32 -25.53 -5.49
C LEU A 31 -8.16 -24.32 -6.44
N LYS A 32 -8.22 -24.54 -7.75
CA LYS A 32 -8.07 -23.52 -8.79
C LYS A 32 -9.23 -22.53 -8.85
N ASN A 33 -9.02 -21.43 -9.57
CA ASN A 33 -9.98 -20.34 -9.76
C ASN A 33 -10.41 -19.69 -8.43
N CYS A 34 -9.52 -19.69 -7.43
CA CYS A 34 -9.75 -19.17 -6.08
C CYS A 34 -8.95 -17.90 -5.81
N TYR A 35 -9.38 -17.11 -4.82
CA TYR A 35 -8.58 -16.02 -4.28
C TYR A 35 -7.86 -16.46 -3.00
N TYR A 36 -6.57 -16.13 -2.90
CA TYR A 36 -5.71 -16.53 -1.79
C TYR A 36 -5.21 -15.31 -1.00
N ALA A 37 -5.96 -14.89 0.02
CA ALA A 37 -5.55 -13.82 0.93
C ALA A 37 -4.67 -14.37 2.06
N ILE A 38 -3.47 -13.85 2.20
CA ILE A 38 -2.48 -14.27 3.19
C ILE A 38 -2.37 -13.20 4.28
N GLY A 39 -2.83 -13.53 5.49
CA GLY A 39 -2.83 -12.65 6.65
C GLY A 39 -1.47 -12.52 7.32
N THR A 40 -1.43 -11.84 8.47
CA THR A 40 -0.20 -11.67 9.26
C THR A 40 0.33 -13.01 9.79
N LEU A 41 1.65 -13.12 9.92
CA LEU A 41 2.30 -14.28 10.53
C LEU A 41 2.14 -14.23 12.05
N GLN A 42 1.72 -15.33 12.65
CA GLN A 42 1.40 -15.38 14.08
C GLN A 42 2.22 -16.44 14.82
N CYS A 43 2.87 -16.01 15.90
CA CYS A 43 3.61 -16.90 16.81
C CYS A 43 2.70 -17.50 17.90
N GLN A 44 1.47 -17.02 18.04
CA GLN A 44 0.55 -17.42 19.10
C GLN A 44 -0.83 -17.70 18.52
N MET A 45 -1.44 -18.82 18.92
CA MET A 45 -2.73 -19.27 18.40
C MET A 45 -3.84 -18.23 18.57
N ARG A 46 -3.83 -17.49 19.69
CA ARG A 46 -4.84 -16.44 19.96
C ARG A 46 -4.86 -15.30 18.95
N LEU A 47 -3.73 -15.04 18.28
CA LEU A 47 -3.58 -13.94 17.32
C LEU A 47 -4.01 -14.33 15.89
N TYR A 48 -4.41 -15.58 15.67
CA TYR A 48 -4.92 -16.00 14.36
C TYR A 48 -6.25 -15.33 14.00
N ALA A 49 -7.01 -14.89 15.00
CA ALA A 49 -8.17 -14.03 14.78
C ALA A 49 -7.75 -12.71 14.10
N ASP A 50 -6.65 -12.09 14.54
CA ASP A 50 -6.12 -10.86 13.94
C ASP A 50 -5.60 -11.11 12.52
N SER A 51 -4.91 -12.24 12.30
CA SER A 51 -4.46 -12.65 10.96
C SER A 51 -5.63 -12.85 10.00
N TYR A 52 -6.75 -13.39 10.49
CA TYR A 52 -7.97 -13.48 9.68
C TYR A 52 -8.56 -12.11 9.36
N GLN A 53 -8.58 -11.18 10.33
CA GLN A 53 -9.04 -9.81 10.07
C GLN A 53 -8.18 -9.14 8.99
N SER A 54 -6.87 -9.37 8.99
CA SER A 54 -5.98 -8.94 7.92
C SER A 54 -6.38 -9.51 6.54
N CYS A 55 -6.74 -10.79 6.46
CA CYS A 55 -7.27 -11.38 5.22
C CYS A 55 -8.60 -10.72 4.79
N GLN A 56 -9.52 -10.49 5.72
CA GLN A 56 -10.80 -9.85 5.44
C GLN A 56 -10.61 -8.42 4.93
N TRP A 57 -9.61 -7.71 5.45
CA TRP A 57 -9.26 -6.37 4.97
C TRP A 57 -8.78 -6.41 3.52
N LEU A 58 -7.89 -7.34 3.16
CA LEU A 58 -7.45 -7.53 1.77
C LEU A 58 -8.62 -7.77 0.82
N VAL A 59 -9.53 -8.68 1.19
CA VAL A 59 -10.69 -9.01 0.34
C VAL A 59 -11.59 -7.81 0.07
N LYS A 60 -11.63 -6.84 0.99
CA LYS A 60 -12.45 -5.63 0.86
C LYS A 60 -11.78 -4.51 0.06
N HIS A 61 -10.45 -4.39 0.15
CA HIS A 61 -9.73 -3.21 -0.34
C HIS A 61 -8.85 -3.48 -1.57
N GLU A 62 -8.46 -4.74 -1.79
CA GLU A 62 -7.49 -5.09 -2.83
C GLU A 62 -8.12 -5.92 -3.95
N THR A 63 -7.76 -5.59 -5.18
CA THR A 63 -8.14 -6.41 -6.34
C THR A 63 -7.20 -7.61 -6.42
N MET A 64 -7.64 -8.73 -5.87
CA MET A 64 -6.87 -9.97 -5.88
C MET A 64 -6.89 -10.63 -7.26
N ILE A 65 -5.78 -11.30 -7.59
CA ILE A 65 -5.66 -12.13 -8.78
C ILE A 65 -5.94 -13.59 -8.37
N LYS A 66 -6.74 -14.29 -9.18
CA LYS A 66 -7.04 -15.70 -8.91
C LYS A 66 -5.79 -16.55 -9.01
N ASP A 67 -5.71 -17.57 -8.16
CA ASP A 67 -4.63 -18.55 -8.10
C ASP A 67 -3.25 -17.94 -7.78
N GLN A 68 -3.22 -16.70 -7.28
CA GLN A 68 -2.03 -16.02 -6.80
C GLN A 68 -2.20 -15.59 -5.34
N PRO A 69 -1.15 -15.67 -4.52
CA PRO A 69 -1.19 -15.15 -3.16
C PRO A 69 -1.22 -13.62 -3.16
N CYS A 70 -2.10 -13.05 -2.33
CA CYS A 70 -2.12 -11.63 -1.99
C CYS A 70 -1.71 -11.50 -0.51
N PHE A 71 -0.57 -10.87 -0.23
CA PHE A 71 0.01 -10.80 1.11
C PHE A 71 -0.35 -9.52 1.83
N PHE A 72 -0.94 -9.62 3.01
CA PHE A 72 -1.32 -8.45 3.80
C PHE A 72 -0.14 -7.54 4.15
N THR A 73 1.04 -8.11 4.33
CA THR A 73 2.27 -7.38 4.64
C THR A 73 2.68 -6.39 3.54
N ASP A 74 2.25 -6.62 2.30
CA ASP A 74 2.53 -5.75 1.16
C ASP A 74 1.62 -4.50 1.15
N HIS A 75 0.56 -4.50 1.98
CA HIS A 75 -0.47 -3.46 2.04
C HIS A 75 -0.54 -2.78 3.42
N LEU A 76 0.51 -2.89 4.24
CA LEU A 76 0.50 -2.34 5.61
C LEU A 76 0.25 -0.83 5.64
N ALA A 77 0.84 -0.05 4.73
CA ALA A 77 0.63 1.39 4.72
C ALA A 77 -0.84 1.73 4.43
N GLY A 78 -1.45 1.10 3.43
CA GLY A 78 -2.89 1.26 3.14
C GLY A 78 -3.77 0.83 4.31
N TYR A 79 -3.46 -0.30 4.94
CA TYR A 79 -4.17 -0.76 6.15
C TYR A 79 -4.09 0.25 7.30
N PHE A 80 -2.90 0.81 7.58
CA PHE A 80 -2.78 1.81 8.62
C PHE A 80 -3.54 3.09 8.28
N CYS A 81 -3.52 3.53 7.02
CA CYS A 81 -4.27 4.71 6.59
C CYS A 81 -5.79 4.49 6.66
N ASP A 82 -6.29 3.29 6.38
CA ASP A 82 -7.71 2.93 6.60
C ASP A 82 -8.09 2.94 8.09
N LYS A 83 -7.14 2.61 8.98
CA LYS A 83 -7.36 2.61 10.44
C LYS A 83 -7.23 3.98 11.10
N LEU A 84 -6.52 4.93 10.47
CA LEU A 84 -6.47 6.31 10.94
C LEU A 84 -7.85 6.94 10.73
N GLN A 85 -8.52 7.30 11.83
CA GLN A 85 -9.83 7.95 11.75
C GLN A 85 -9.67 9.33 11.12
N ILE A 86 -10.40 9.58 10.02
CA ILE A 86 -10.37 10.85 9.28
C ILE A 86 -10.62 12.04 10.24
N SER A 87 -11.55 11.88 11.18
CA SER A 87 -11.90 12.92 12.15
C SER A 87 -10.75 13.35 13.08
N GLU A 88 -9.75 12.50 13.32
CA GLU A 88 -8.57 12.87 14.10
C GLU A 88 -7.53 13.61 13.25
N MET A 89 -7.59 13.45 11.92
CA MET A 89 -6.59 13.93 10.96
C MET A 89 -7.01 15.20 10.20
N ASP A 90 -8.32 15.46 10.04
CA ASP A 90 -8.81 16.61 9.27
C ASP A 90 -8.17 17.94 9.70
N ASN A 91 -8.13 18.20 11.01
CA ASN A 91 -7.53 19.41 11.56
C ASN A 91 -5.99 19.44 11.44
N LEU A 92 -5.33 18.28 11.35
CA LEU A 92 -3.88 18.22 11.20
C LEU A 92 -3.43 18.60 9.79
N PHE A 93 -4.29 18.35 8.79
CA PHE A 93 -4.00 18.61 7.39
C PHE A 93 -4.67 19.86 6.82
N ASP A 94 -5.48 20.57 7.60
CA ASP A 94 -6.14 21.83 7.20
C ASP A 94 -5.19 22.82 6.50
N TYR A 95 -4.02 23.07 7.10
CA TYR A 95 -3.00 23.92 6.49
C TYR A 95 -2.58 23.43 5.09
N PHE A 96 -2.40 22.12 4.91
CA PHE A 96 -2.00 21.54 3.63
C PHE A 96 -3.14 21.56 2.61
N TYR A 97 -4.39 21.35 3.04
CA TYR A 97 -5.57 21.48 2.17
C TYR A 97 -5.67 22.90 1.58
N GLU A 98 -5.49 23.93 2.42
CA GLU A 98 -5.44 25.33 1.98
C GLU A 98 -4.30 25.59 0.97
N GLN A 99 -3.15 24.93 1.11
CA GLN A 99 -2.04 25.11 0.16
C GLN A 99 -2.34 24.53 -1.23
N VAL A 100 -3.15 23.47 -1.33
CA VAL A 100 -3.39 22.74 -2.60
C VAL A 100 -4.72 23.08 -3.27
N VAL A 101 -5.50 24.01 -2.73
CA VAL A 101 -6.86 24.34 -3.23
C VAL A 101 -6.91 24.73 -4.71
N ASN A 102 -5.82 25.31 -5.24
CA ASN A 102 -5.70 25.71 -6.65
C ASN A 102 -4.89 24.72 -7.50
N MET A 103 -4.53 23.57 -6.94
CA MET A 103 -3.77 22.53 -7.64
C MET A 103 -4.71 21.46 -8.21
N ASP A 104 -4.21 20.72 -9.18
CA ASP A 104 -4.86 19.49 -9.64
C ASP A 104 -4.63 18.38 -8.59
N THR A 105 -5.57 18.28 -7.64
CA THR A 105 -5.49 17.31 -6.53
C THR A 105 -5.74 15.88 -7.01
N GLU A 106 -6.54 15.67 -8.06
CA GLU A 106 -6.72 14.35 -8.67
C GLU A 106 -5.41 13.84 -9.26
N GLU A 107 -4.68 14.69 -10.00
CA GLU A 107 -3.36 14.35 -10.51
C GLU A 107 -2.35 14.13 -9.38
N MET A 108 -2.38 14.96 -8.33
CA MET A 108 -1.49 14.80 -7.18
C MET A 108 -1.70 13.44 -6.49
N VAL A 109 -2.96 13.04 -6.28
CA VAL A 109 -3.32 11.72 -5.73
C VAL A 109 -2.85 10.60 -6.65
N ALA A 110 -3.05 10.72 -7.97
CA ALA A 110 -2.58 9.73 -8.94
C ALA A 110 -1.04 9.60 -8.92
N VAL A 111 -0.32 10.71 -8.80
CA VAL A 111 1.14 10.75 -8.66
C VAL A 111 1.58 10.04 -7.38
N ALA A 112 0.92 10.31 -6.24
CA ALA A 112 1.22 9.66 -4.97
C ALA A 112 0.99 8.13 -5.04
N ASP A 113 -0.13 7.70 -5.61
CA ASP A 113 -0.46 6.28 -5.80
C ASP A 113 0.59 5.57 -6.68
N ALA A 114 1.00 6.18 -7.79
CA ALA A 114 2.02 5.63 -8.68
C ALA A 114 3.40 5.56 -8.01
N LEU A 115 3.78 6.58 -7.24
CA LEU A 115 5.02 6.55 -6.45
C LEU A 115 4.98 5.44 -5.41
N TYR A 116 3.89 5.29 -4.67
CA TYR A 116 3.74 4.23 -3.68
C TYR A 116 3.87 2.84 -4.31
N ARG A 117 3.11 2.56 -5.38
CA ARG A 117 3.12 1.26 -6.09
C ARG A 117 4.48 0.89 -6.69
N THR A 118 5.32 1.87 -6.96
CA THR A 118 6.65 1.67 -7.56
C THR A 118 7.78 1.81 -6.55
N ASN A 119 7.48 1.76 -5.25
CA ASN A 119 8.47 2.00 -4.18
C ASN A 119 9.28 3.30 -4.39
N PHE A 120 8.59 4.34 -4.84
CA PHE A 120 9.12 5.66 -5.20
C PHE A 120 10.19 5.63 -6.31
N ASN A 121 10.14 4.62 -7.19
CA ASN A 121 10.97 4.59 -8.38
C ASN A 121 10.40 5.57 -9.43
N LEU A 122 11.02 6.74 -9.53
CA LEU A 122 10.57 7.82 -10.42
C LEU A 122 10.44 7.42 -11.89
N LYS A 123 11.27 6.48 -12.38
CA LYS A 123 11.16 6.02 -13.77
C LYS A 123 9.89 5.20 -13.95
N GLN A 124 9.69 4.20 -13.09
CA GLN A 124 8.52 3.33 -13.16
C GLN A 124 7.22 4.10 -12.90
N ALA A 125 7.23 5.05 -11.96
CA ALA A 125 6.06 5.89 -11.69
C ALA A 125 5.70 6.76 -12.90
N ALA A 126 6.70 7.37 -13.56
CA ALA A 126 6.48 8.15 -14.77
C ALA A 126 5.92 7.27 -15.90
N ASP A 127 6.45 6.06 -16.08
CA ASP A 127 5.94 5.10 -17.06
C ASP A 127 4.47 4.71 -16.77
N GLN A 128 4.10 4.50 -15.49
CA GLN A 128 2.71 4.20 -15.09
C GLN A 128 1.74 5.37 -15.33
N LEU A 129 2.20 6.61 -15.16
CA LEU A 129 1.41 7.82 -15.37
C LEU A 129 1.41 8.32 -16.82
N TYR A 130 2.13 7.64 -17.72
CA TYR A 130 2.41 8.10 -19.08
C TYR A 130 3.07 9.50 -19.12
N PHE A 131 3.84 9.82 -18.09
CA PHE A 131 4.62 11.05 -18.01
C PHE A 131 6.03 10.84 -18.54
N HIS A 132 6.60 11.90 -19.13
CA HIS A 132 8.04 11.96 -19.23
C HIS A 132 8.65 12.13 -17.83
N ARG A 133 9.79 11.49 -17.56
CA ARG A 133 10.45 11.54 -16.24
C ARG A 133 10.67 12.97 -15.71
N ASN A 134 11.06 13.89 -16.59
CA ASN A 134 11.29 15.29 -16.19
C ASN A 134 9.99 16.02 -15.84
N THR A 135 8.86 15.64 -16.46
CA THR A 135 7.54 16.19 -16.11
C THR A 135 7.15 15.76 -14.71
N LEU A 136 7.35 14.48 -14.36
CA LEU A 136 7.12 13.99 -13.00
C LEU A 136 8.04 14.70 -11.98
N LEU A 137 9.31 14.90 -12.33
CA LEU A 137 10.25 15.63 -11.46
C LEU A 137 9.83 17.09 -11.23
N TYR A 138 9.32 17.77 -12.26
CA TYR A 138 8.82 19.13 -12.15
C TYR A 138 7.59 19.20 -11.26
N LYS A 139 6.62 18.30 -11.46
CA LYS A 139 5.43 18.20 -10.60
C LYS A 139 5.80 17.93 -9.14
N LEU A 140 6.72 16.99 -8.90
CA LEU A 140 7.22 16.72 -7.55
C LEU A 140 7.89 17.93 -6.92
N GLN A 141 8.67 18.70 -7.69
CA GLN A 141 9.27 19.92 -7.18
C GLN A 141 8.22 20.97 -6.81
N ASP A 142 7.17 21.11 -7.62
CA ASP A 142 6.03 21.99 -7.32
C ASP A 142 5.30 21.55 -6.05
N TYR A 143 5.02 20.26 -5.90
CA TYR A 143 4.37 19.69 -4.72
C TYR A 143 5.22 19.88 -3.45
N GLU A 144 6.54 19.66 -3.54
CA GLU A 144 7.48 19.92 -2.43
C GLU A 144 7.50 21.40 -2.02
N GLN A 145 7.43 22.32 -2.99
CA GLN A 145 7.41 23.76 -2.72
C GLN A 145 6.09 24.20 -2.08
N THR A 146 4.96 23.66 -2.53
CA THR A 146 3.63 23.99 -2.00
C THR A 146 3.44 23.40 -0.60
N LEU A 147 3.76 22.12 -0.42
CA LEU A 147 3.55 21.41 0.85
C LEU A 147 4.68 21.62 1.86
N LYS A 148 5.82 22.22 1.46
CA LYS A 148 7.03 22.35 2.29
C LYS A 148 7.54 20.98 2.81
N LEU A 149 7.45 19.96 1.97
CA LEU A 149 7.90 18.59 2.26
C LEU A 149 9.06 18.20 1.35
N ASP A 150 9.92 17.30 1.82
CA ASP A 150 10.97 16.67 1.00
C ASP A 150 10.50 15.28 0.54
N ILE A 151 9.79 15.23 -0.58
CA ILE A 151 9.18 14.00 -1.13
C ILE A 151 10.25 13.11 -1.77
N ARG A 152 11.28 13.69 -2.38
CA ARG A 152 12.28 12.92 -3.15
C ARG A 152 13.40 12.38 -2.24
N GLY A 153 13.86 13.18 -1.28
CA GLY A 153 15.01 12.90 -0.42
C GLY A 153 14.68 12.24 0.92
N SER A 154 13.51 12.51 1.51
CA SER A 154 13.20 12.11 2.88
C SER A 154 12.16 10.99 2.96
N MET A 155 12.43 9.95 3.75
CA MET A 155 11.43 8.91 4.07
C MET A 155 10.21 9.50 4.77
N VAL A 156 10.41 10.46 5.66
CA VAL A 156 9.32 11.15 6.37
C VAL A 156 8.50 11.96 5.38
N GLY A 157 9.14 12.70 4.46
CA GLY A 157 8.42 13.49 3.46
C GLY A 157 7.63 12.61 2.47
N LYS A 158 8.18 11.47 2.05
CA LYS A 158 7.45 10.44 1.27
C LYS A 158 6.21 9.95 1.98
N PHE A 159 6.36 9.59 3.26
CA PHE A 159 5.26 9.09 4.06
C PHE A 159 4.18 10.15 4.28
N MET A 160 4.58 11.39 4.64
CA MET A 160 3.65 12.51 4.82
C MET A 160 2.89 12.85 3.53
N PHE A 161 3.57 12.85 2.39
CA PHE A 161 2.94 13.10 1.10
C PHE A 161 1.93 12.01 0.73
N PHE A 162 2.29 10.74 0.92
CA PHE A 162 1.37 9.63 0.70
C PHE A 162 0.15 9.70 1.62
N LEU A 163 0.36 9.94 2.92
CA LEU A 163 -0.72 10.05 3.90
C LEU A 163 -1.68 11.20 3.58
N PHE A 164 -1.14 12.38 3.23
CA PHE A 164 -1.94 13.53 2.83
C PHE A 164 -2.80 13.22 1.59
N CYS A 165 -2.21 12.57 0.57
CA CYS A 165 -2.95 12.21 -0.64
C CYS A 165 -4.01 11.12 -0.39
N ASP A 166 -3.73 10.14 0.49
CA ASP A 166 -4.73 9.14 0.89
C ASP A 166 -5.92 9.77 1.61
N LEU A 167 -5.69 10.81 2.41
CA LEU A 167 -6.74 11.58 3.08
C LEU A 167 -7.53 12.45 2.08
N LEU A 168 -6.84 13.17 1.19
CA LEU A 168 -7.46 13.91 0.08
C LEU A 168 -8.42 13.02 -0.73
N LYS A 169 -8.00 11.79 -1.04
CA LYS A 169 -8.81 10.82 -1.78
C LYS A 169 -10.12 10.43 -1.07
N LYS A 170 -10.17 10.56 0.25
CA LYS A 170 -11.38 10.27 1.05
C LYS A 170 -12.32 11.47 1.17
N THR A 171 -11.86 12.67 0.81
CA THR A 171 -12.64 13.92 0.87
C THR A 171 -13.13 14.41 -0.50
N LEU A 172 -12.55 13.90 -1.61
CA LEU A 172 -13.01 14.07 -2.99
C LEU A 172 -14.20 13.15 -3.32
#